data_AF-A0A0A1G8R3-F1
#
_entry.id   AF-A0A0A1G8R3-F1
#
_cell.length_a   1.000
_cell.length_b   1.000
_cell.length_c   1.000
_cell.angle_alpha   90.00
_cell.angle_beta   90.00
_cell.angle_gamma   90.00
#
_symmetry.space_group_name_H-M   'P 1'
#
loop_
_entity.id
_entity.type
_entity.pdbx_description
1 polymer ?
#
loop_
_entity_poly.entity_id
_entity_poly.type
_entity_poly.pdbx_seq_one_letter_code
_entity_poly.pdbx_strand_id
1 'polypeptide(L)'
;LNPEIRSWWADKFSLSSYKGSTPSLYIWNDMNEPSVFNGPELTMPRDALHFGDVEHREVHNAYGYFFHMGSADGLLKRGGGNDRPFVLSRAFFAGSQRVGPVWTGDNTAE
;
A
#
# COMPACT_ATOMS: atom_id res chain seq x y z
N LEU A 1 0.36 3.25 -8.52
CA LEU A 1 0.66 2.92 -9.94
C LEU A 1 1.79 3.75 -10.52
N ASN A 2 1.80 5.08 -10.36
CA ASN A 2 2.96 5.91 -10.71
C ASN A 2 4.22 5.45 -9.91
N PRO A 3 5.34 5.09 -10.55
CA PRO A 3 6.58 4.72 -9.86
C PRO A 3 7.19 5.87 -9.05
N GLU A 4 7.07 7.12 -9.53
CA GLU A 4 7.59 8.29 -8.81
C GLU A 4 6.84 8.51 -7.49
N ILE A 5 5.51 8.33 -7.50
CA ILE A 5 4.70 8.43 -6.27
C ILE A 5 5.04 7.30 -5.29
N ARG A 6 5.35 6.08 -5.78
CA ARG A 6 5.81 5.00 -4.89
C ARG A 6 7.17 5.32 -4.28
N SER A 7 8.10 5.84 -5.06
CA SER A 7 9.41 6.29 -4.55
C SER A 7 9.25 7.40 -3.52
N TRP A 8 8.42 8.40 -3.82
CA TRP A 8 8.11 9.50 -2.89
C TRP A 8 7.47 8.98 -1.60
N TRP A 9 6.56 8.00 -1.69
CA TRP A 9 5.94 7.37 -0.53
C TRP A 9 6.96 6.61 0.31
N ALA A 10 7.84 5.83 -0.33
CA ALA A 10 8.92 5.12 0.35
C ALA A 10 9.83 6.08 1.14
N ASP A 11 10.13 7.27 0.60
CA ASP A 11 10.94 8.29 1.27
C ASP A 11 10.31 8.83 2.55
N LYS A 12 8.97 8.81 2.65
CA LYS A 12 8.26 9.26 3.86
C LYS A 12 8.52 8.37 5.06
N PHE A 13 8.93 7.12 4.87
CA PHE A 13 9.28 6.21 5.97
C PHE A 13 10.67 6.44 6.56
N SER A 14 11.49 7.34 5.98
CA SER A 14 12.78 7.69 6.61
C SER A 14 12.57 8.21 8.04
N LEU A 15 13.48 7.88 8.96
CA LEU A 15 13.40 8.33 10.37
C LEU A 15 13.41 9.87 10.47
N SER A 16 13.99 10.55 9.48
CA SER A 16 13.96 12.00 9.35
C SER A 16 12.57 12.54 8.97
N SER A 17 11.82 11.85 8.12
CA SER A 17 10.50 12.28 7.66
C SER A 17 9.38 11.81 8.58
N TYR A 18 9.39 10.54 8.99
CA TYR A 18 8.40 9.96 9.89
C TYR A 18 8.84 10.17 11.35
N LYS A 19 8.68 11.40 11.83
CA LYS A 19 9.04 11.78 13.20
C LYS A 19 8.31 10.91 14.23
N GLY A 20 9.06 10.42 15.21
CA GLY A 20 8.56 9.51 16.25
C GLY A 20 8.60 8.03 15.86
N SER A 21 8.83 7.70 14.59
CA SER A 21 9.09 6.31 14.21
C SER A 21 10.47 5.84 14.68
N THR A 22 10.59 4.53 14.88
CA THR A 22 11.82 3.86 15.30
C THR A 22 12.09 2.70 14.34
N PRO A 23 13.31 2.11 14.37
CA PRO A 23 13.57 0.88 13.61
C PRO A 23 12.59 -0.26 13.93
N SER A 24 12.09 -0.34 15.16
CA SER A 24 11.13 -1.36 15.59
C SER A 24 9.66 -1.05 15.27
N LEU A 25 9.36 0.12 14.68
CA LEU A 25 8.02 0.48 14.24
C LEU A 25 7.78 -0.05 12.81
N TYR A 26 6.77 -0.90 12.66
CA TYR A 26 6.33 -1.47 11.39
C TYR A 26 4.97 -0.93 10.96
N ILE A 27 4.52 -1.34 9.77
CA ILE A 27 3.44 -0.64 9.06
C ILE A 27 2.24 -1.56 8.80
N TRP A 28 1.06 -0.95 8.81
CA TRP A 28 -0.18 -1.56 8.38
C TRP A 28 -0.81 -0.69 7.29
N ASN A 29 -1.17 -1.32 6.17
CA ASN A 29 -1.85 -0.71 5.03
C ASN A 29 -3.29 -1.23 4.98
N ASP A 30 -4.18 -0.45 5.58
CA ASP A 30 -5.61 -0.68 5.52
C ASP A 30 -6.27 0.23 4.47
N MET A 31 -7.52 -0.06 4.13
CA MET A 31 -8.35 0.75 3.22
C MET A 31 -7.79 0.88 1.80
N ASN A 32 -6.94 -0.06 1.38
CA ASN A 32 -6.14 0.03 0.16
C ASN A 32 -6.78 -0.62 -1.08
N GLU A 33 -8.09 -0.86 -1.09
CA GLU A 33 -8.82 -1.34 -2.26
C GLU A 33 -8.76 -0.39 -3.49
N PRO A 34 -8.91 0.95 -3.39
CA PRO A 34 -9.07 1.85 -2.24
C PRO A 34 -10.51 1.95 -1.74
N SER A 35 -10.70 2.01 -0.42
CA SER A 35 -12.01 2.27 0.18
C SER A 35 -12.33 3.77 0.11
N VAL A 36 -13.50 4.09 -0.44
CA VAL A 36 -14.02 5.45 -0.64
C VAL A 36 -15.47 5.49 -0.18
N PHE A 37 -15.75 6.07 0.99
CA PHE A 37 -17.07 5.95 1.66
C PHE A 37 -18.25 6.47 0.84
N ASN A 38 -18.04 7.46 -0.02
CA ASN A 38 -19.06 8.03 -0.90
C ASN A 38 -18.87 7.61 -2.37
N GLY A 39 -17.99 6.65 -2.65
CA GLY A 39 -17.73 6.14 -3.98
C GLY A 39 -18.69 5.01 -4.38
N PRO A 40 -18.83 4.72 -5.68
CA PRO A 40 -19.59 3.55 -6.13
C PRO A 40 -19.01 2.28 -5.51
N GLU A 41 -19.88 1.43 -4.95
CA GLU A 41 -19.45 0.17 -4.31
C GLU A 41 -18.39 0.37 -3.20
N LEU A 42 -18.38 1.55 -2.56
CA LEU A 42 -17.38 1.98 -1.57
C LEU A 42 -15.94 2.03 -2.11
N THR A 43 -15.75 2.28 -3.41
CA THR A 43 -14.44 2.44 -4.04
C THR A 43 -14.41 3.56 -5.09
N MET A 44 -13.27 3.73 -5.76
CA MET A 44 -13.06 4.79 -6.76
C MET A 44 -13.94 4.59 -8.02
N PRO A 45 -14.39 5.67 -8.67
CA PRO A 45 -15.04 5.61 -9.98
C PRO A 45 -14.20 4.90 -11.04
N ARG A 46 -14.84 4.15 -11.93
CA ARG A 46 -14.18 3.31 -12.95
C ARG A 46 -13.41 4.12 -14.00
N ASP A 47 -13.85 5.33 -14.26
CA ASP A 47 -13.30 6.30 -15.23
C ASP A 47 -12.26 7.25 -14.61
N ALA A 48 -11.95 7.10 -13.32
CA ALA A 48 -10.87 7.86 -12.70
C ALA A 48 -9.52 7.48 -13.36
N LEU A 49 -8.73 8.49 -13.73
CA LEU A 49 -7.47 8.30 -14.45
C LEU A 49 -6.29 8.10 -13.49
N HIS A 50 -5.50 7.08 -13.77
CA HIS A 50 -4.21 6.80 -13.14
C HIS A 50 -3.06 7.25 -14.04
N PHE A 51 -1.83 6.97 -13.59
CA PHE A 51 -0.61 7.26 -14.34
C PHE A 51 -0.65 6.68 -15.77
N GLY A 52 -0.36 7.53 -16.76
CA GLY A 52 -0.40 7.16 -18.17
C GLY A 52 -1.80 7.10 -18.76
N ASP A 53 -2.75 7.88 -18.23
CA ASP A 53 -4.14 7.96 -18.68
C ASP A 53 -4.89 6.61 -18.67
N VAL A 54 -4.48 5.72 -17.76
CA VAL A 54 -5.11 4.39 -17.56
C VAL A 54 -6.33 4.54 -16.67
N GLU A 55 -7.48 4.03 -17.10
CA GLU A 55 -8.70 4.09 -16.29
C GLU A 55 -8.60 3.16 -15.07
N HIS A 56 -9.24 3.54 -13.97
CA HIS A 56 -9.26 2.76 -12.74
C HIS A 56 -9.80 1.35 -12.95
N ARG A 57 -10.76 1.15 -13.87
CA ARG A 57 -11.30 -0.17 -14.22
C ARG A 57 -10.23 -1.18 -14.64
N GLU A 58 -9.12 -0.73 -15.21
CA GLU A 58 -8.06 -1.60 -15.74
C GLU A 58 -7.11 -2.08 -14.64
N VAL A 59 -7.04 -1.34 -13.53
CA VAL A 59 -5.97 -1.46 -12.54
C VAL A 59 -6.47 -1.58 -11.10
N HIS A 60 -7.79 -1.54 -10.87
CA HIS A 60 -8.43 -1.56 -9.55
C HIS A 60 -7.82 -2.61 -8.62
N ASN A 61 -7.82 -3.88 -9.02
CA ASN A 61 -7.31 -4.98 -8.19
C ASN A 61 -5.80 -4.91 -7.92
N ALA A 62 -5.02 -4.24 -8.78
CA ALA A 62 -3.59 -4.08 -8.59
C ALA A 62 -3.23 -2.86 -7.71
N TYR A 63 -4.17 -1.95 -7.45
CA TYR A 63 -3.92 -0.74 -6.68
C TYR A 63 -3.38 -1.07 -5.28
N GLY A 64 -4.05 -1.96 -4.55
CA GLY A 64 -3.66 -2.38 -3.22
C GLY A 64 -2.26 -3.00 -3.16
N TYR A 65 -1.90 -3.82 -4.16
CA TYR A 65 -0.56 -4.39 -4.30
C TYR A 65 0.54 -3.31 -4.43
N PHE A 66 0.32 -2.27 -5.24
CA PHE A 66 1.30 -1.21 -5.42
C PHE A 66 1.41 -0.29 -4.19
N PHE A 67 0.33 -0.12 -3.43
CA PHE A 67 0.37 0.58 -2.15
C PHE A 67 1.18 -0.20 -1.11
N HIS A 68 0.92 -1.51 -1.01
CA HIS A 68 1.67 -2.44 -0.15
C HIS A 68 3.16 -2.43 -0.48
N MET A 69 3.50 -2.51 -1.77
CA MET A 69 4.88 -2.46 -2.28
C MET A 69 5.58 -1.16 -1.88
N GLY A 70 4.96 0.01 -2.10
CA GLY A 70 5.57 1.28 -1.76
C GLY A 70 5.89 1.42 -0.27
N SER A 71 5.03 0.89 0.60
CA SER A 71 5.29 0.87 2.05
C SER A 71 6.43 -0.08 2.44
N ALA A 72 6.48 -1.27 1.84
CA ALA A 72 7.57 -2.23 2.09
C ALA A 72 8.93 -1.71 1.60
N ASP A 73 8.96 -1.09 0.41
CA ASP A 73 10.16 -0.43 -0.13
C ASP A 73 10.64 0.70 0.79
N GLY A 74 9.71 1.45 1.40
CA GLY A 74 10.02 2.48 2.39
C GLY A 74 10.71 1.93 3.63
N LEU A 75 10.22 0.82 4.17
CA LEU A 75 10.85 0.15 5.31
C LEU A 75 12.21 -0.45 4.96
N LEU A 76 12.34 -1.08 3.79
CA LEU A 76 13.61 -1.62 3.30
C LEU A 76 14.64 -0.49 3.15
N LYS A 77 14.24 0.64 2.55
CA LYS A 77 15.10 1.83 2.38
C LYS A 77 15.50 2.42 3.73
N ARG A 78 14.55 2.54 4.68
CA ARG A 78 14.81 3.00 6.05
C ARG A 78 15.86 2.13 6.77
N GLY A 79 15.81 0.81 6.54
CA GLY A 79 16.78 -0.16 7.08
C GLY A 79 18.08 -0.27 6.30
N GLY A 80 18.34 0.62 5.34
CA GLY A 80 19.54 0.57 4.50
C GLY A 80 19.65 -0.71 3.66
N GLY A 81 18.52 -1.35 3.33
CA GLY A 81 18.46 -2.60 2.58
C GLY A 81 18.68 -3.88 3.40
N ASN A 82 19.00 -3.76 4.69
CA ASN A 82 19.37 -4.92 5.53
C ASN A 82 18.27 -5.36 6.50
N ASP A 83 17.28 -4.49 6.75
CA ASP A 83 16.14 -4.81 7.59
C ASP A 83 14.96 -5.29 6.74
N ARG A 84 14.40 -6.45 7.09
CA ARG A 84 13.30 -7.03 6.31
C ARG A 84 12.00 -6.30 6.64
N PRO A 85 11.25 -5.84 5.63
CA PRO A 85 10.01 -5.13 5.89
C PRO A 85 8.95 -6.08 6.48
N PHE A 86 8.18 -5.56 7.44
CA PHE A 86 6.88 -6.13 7.81
C PHE A 86 5.82 -5.08 7.52
N VAL A 87 4.95 -5.39 6.56
CA VAL A 87 3.79 -4.56 6.22
C VAL A 87 2.57 -5.47 6.08
N LEU A 88 1.57 -5.29 6.92
CA LEU A 88 0.28 -5.98 6.77
C LEU A 88 -0.58 -5.23 5.74
N SER A 89 -1.30 -5.93 4.87
CA SER A 89 -2.19 -5.29 3.88
C SER A 89 -3.55 -5.97 3.75
N ARG A 90 -4.61 -5.19 3.50
CA ARG A 90 -5.98 -5.71 3.32
C ARG A 90 -6.23 -6.16 1.89
N ALA A 91 -6.11 -5.23 0.94
CA ALA A 91 -6.23 -5.52 -0.47
C ALA A 91 -4.92 -6.07 -1.03
N PHE A 92 -5.00 -7.05 -1.92
CA PHE A 92 -3.84 -7.73 -2.49
C PHE A 92 -4.10 -8.19 -3.93
N PHE A 93 -3.01 -8.56 -4.61
CA PHE A 93 -3.07 -9.15 -5.94
C PHE A 93 -2.02 -10.26 -6.09
N ALA A 94 -2.02 -10.96 -7.23
CA ALA A 94 -0.98 -11.93 -7.55
C ALA A 94 0.40 -11.26 -7.47
N GLY A 95 1.27 -11.75 -6.56
CA GLY A 95 2.58 -11.17 -6.29
C GLY A 95 2.70 -10.46 -4.94
N SER A 96 1.60 -10.19 -4.22
CA SER A 96 1.62 -9.59 -2.87
C SER A 96 2.41 -10.41 -1.85
N GLN A 97 2.53 -11.73 -2.04
CA GLN A 97 3.33 -12.60 -1.18
C GLN A 97 4.84 -12.24 -1.17
N ARG A 98 5.31 -11.46 -2.16
CA ARG A 98 6.68 -10.94 -2.19
C ARG A 98 6.89 -9.75 -1.26
N VAL A 99 5.80 -9.12 -0.80
CA VAL A 99 5.81 -7.81 -0.15
C VAL A 99 5.52 -7.94 1.35
N GLY A 100 4.57 -8.78 1.74
CA GLY A 100 4.24 -8.97 3.15
C GLY A 100 2.98 -9.79 3.39
N PRO A 101 2.57 -9.94 4.66
CA PRO A 101 1.35 -10.66 5.04
C PRO A 101 0.07 -9.90 4.64
N VAL A 102 -1.02 -10.66 4.59
CA VAL A 102 -2.40 -10.18 4.43
C VAL A 102 -3.28 -10.77 5.52
N TRP A 103 -4.44 -10.18 5.77
CA TRP A 103 -5.48 -10.77 6.63
C TRP A 103 -6.85 -10.66 5.95
N THR A 104 -7.84 -11.37 6.48
CA THR A 104 -9.16 -11.54 5.86
C THR A 104 -10.11 -10.36 6.04
N GLY A 105 -9.61 -9.19 6.46
CA GLY A 105 -10.45 -8.01 6.73
C GLY A 105 -11.26 -8.15 8.01
N ASP A 106 -12.33 -7.36 8.09
CA ASP A 106 -13.23 -7.28 9.24
C ASP A 106 -14.04 -8.57 9.35
N ASN A 107 -13.78 -9.36 10.40
CA ASN A 107 -14.51 -10.58 10.72
C ASN A 107 -15.53 -10.34 11.85
N THR A 108 -16.25 -11.39 12.24
CA THR A 108 -17.18 -11.36 13.37
C THR A 108 -16.77 -12.42 14.39
N ALA A 109 -16.86 -12.08 15.68
CA ALA A 109 -16.61 -13.01 16.78
C ALA A 109 -17.87 -13.84 17.08
N GLU A 110 -18.21 -14.74 16.16
CA GLU A 110 -19.30 -15.73 16.28
C GLU A 110 -18.81 -17.12 16.70
#